data_AF-A0A2V7TYV4-F1
#
_entry.id   AF-A0A2V7TYV4-F1
#
_cell.length_a   1.000
_cell.length_b   1.000
_cell.length_c   1.000
_cell.angle_alpha   90.00
_cell.angle_beta   90.00
_cell.angle_gamma   90.00
#
_symmetry.space_group_name_H-M   'P 1'
#
loop_
_entity.id
_entity.type
_entity.pdbx_description
1 polymer ?
#
loop_
_entity_poly.entity_id
_entity_poly.type
_entity_poly.pdbx_seq_one_letter_code
_entity_poly.pdbx_strand_id
1 'polypeptide(L)'
;MVRLRPAVVEALASLGVVAADDESPEQLRERLNERYLEEVRALKQRQQAGDIPLGNYARHVQTLKERYAVLGLPVSLWIENSP
;
A
#
# COMPACT_ATOMS: atom_id res chain seq x y z
N MET A 1 -0.33 23.10 6.10
CA MET A 1 -0.87 21.72 6.00
C MET A 1 -0.42 21.16 4.67
N VAL A 2 0.22 19.99 4.68
CA VAL A 2 0.62 19.30 3.45
C VAL A 2 -0.62 18.61 2.90
N ARG A 3 -1.01 18.91 1.67
CA ARG A 3 -2.20 18.33 1.05
C ARG A 3 -1.80 17.12 0.21
N LEU A 4 -2.44 15.98 0.45
CA LEU A 4 -2.25 14.78 -0.36
C LEU A 4 -2.92 14.98 -1.73
N ARG A 5 -2.30 14.43 -2.78
CA ARG A 5 -2.88 14.40 -4.12
C ARG A 5 -4.17 13.56 -4.11
N PRO A 6 -5.21 13.96 -4.85
CA PRO A 6 -6.46 13.21 -4.93
C PRO A 6 -6.26 11.73 -5.30
N ALA A 7 -5.39 11.44 -6.25
CA ALA A 7 -5.07 10.06 -6.66
C ALA A 7 -4.48 9.20 -5.53
N VAL A 8 -3.69 9.81 -4.63
CA VAL A 8 -3.15 9.11 -3.46
C VAL A 8 -4.24 8.88 -2.42
N VAL A 9 -5.11 9.88 -2.18
CA VAL A 9 -6.25 9.73 -1.28
C VAL A 9 -7.19 8.62 -1.75
N GLU A 10 -7.52 8.55 -3.04
CA GLU A 10 -8.35 7.50 -3.61
C GLU A 10 -7.70 6.10 -3.51
N ALA A 11 -6.38 6.01 -3.75
CA ALA A 11 -5.64 4.76 -3.60
C ALA A 11 -5.65 4.28 -2.14
N LEU A 12 -5.42 5.18 -1.19
CA LEU A 12 -5.46 4.88 0.25
C LEU A 12 -6.86 4.44 0.69
N ALA A 13 -7.91 5.16 0.25
CA ALA A 13 -9.29 4.81 0.54
C ALA A 13 -9.66 3.42 -0.01
N SER A 14 -9.18 3.06 -1.20
CA SER A 14 -9.35 1.73 -1.81
C SER A 14 -8.65 0.61 -1.04
N LEU A 15 -7.62 0.96 -0.26
CA LEU A 15 -6.93 0.07 0.66
C LEU A 15 -7.56 0.11 2.07
N GLY A 16 -8.62 0.90 2.29
CA GLY A 16 -9.25 1.09 3.59
C GLY A 16 -8.32 1.81 4.58
N VAL A 17 -7.48 2.72 4.07
CA VAL A 17 -6.58 3.56 4.85
C VAL A 17 -7.07 5.00 4.73
N VAL A 18 -7.36 5.63 5.88
CA VAL A 18 -7.76 7.04 5.94
C VAL A 18 -6.58 7.81 6.52
N ALA A 19 -6.07 8.80 5.78
CA ALA A 19 -5.06 9.69 6.32
C ALA A 19 -5.68 10.53 7.43
N ALA A 20 -5.02 10.61 8.59
CA ALA A 20 -5.44 11.54 9.63
C ALA A 20 -4.98 12.96 9.29
N ASP A 21 -5.68 13.98 9.77
CA ASP A 21 -5.39 15.38 9.46
C ASP A 21 -4.03 15.86 10.02
N ASP A 22 -3.50 15.16 11.02
CA ASP A 22 -2.21 15.41 11.68
C ASP A 22 -1.09 14.46 11.25
N GLU A 23 -1.40 13.47 10.40
CA GLU A 23 -0.44 12.45 9.97
C GLU A 23 0.43 12.96 8.83
N SER A 24 1.75 12.86 8.99
CA SER A 24 2.66 13.22 7.91
C SER A 24 2.61 12.17 6.79
N PRO A 25 2.84 12.57 5.53
CA PRO A 25 2.92 11.62 4.41
C PRO A 25 3.93 10.48 4.63
N GLU A 26 5.01 10.73 5.37
CA GLU A 26 6.00 9.73 5.76
C GLU A 26 5.42 8.70 6.74
N GLN A 27 4.72 9.16 7.80
CA GLN A 27 4.04 8.28 8.76
C GLN A 27 2.97 7.43 8.07
N LEU A 28 2.21 8.05 7.18
CA LEU A 28 1.19 7.37 6.39
C LEU A 28 1.79 6.29 5.48
N ARG A 29 2.94 6.58 4.85
CA ARG A 29 3.68 5.62 4.03
C ARG A 29 4.21 4.47 4.89
N GLU A 30 4.76 4.74 6.06
CA GLU A 30 5.25 3.72 6.99
C GLU A 30 4.12 2.77 7.40
N ARG A 31 2.99 3.32 7.84
CA ARG A 31 1.79 2.54 8.19
C ARG A 31 1.28 1.69 7.02
N LEU A 32 1.28 2.25 5.82
CA LEU A 32 0.88 1.52 4.62
C LEU A 32 1.87 0.40 4.28
N ASN A 33 3.16 0.62 4.50
CA ASN A 33 4.21 -0.39 4.31
C ASN A 33 4.09 -1.54 5.32
N GLU A 34 3.78 -1.25 6.59
CA GLU A 34 3.50 -2.28 7.59
C GLU A 34 2.34 -3.18 7.15
N ARG A 35 1.22 -2.56 6.72
CA ARG A 35 0.06 -3.30 6.21
C ARG A 35 0.40 -4.15 4.98
N TYR A 36 1.21 -3.63 4.05
CA TYR A 36 1.69 -4.40 2.91
C TYR A 36 2.52 -5.62 3.35
N LEU A 37 3.40 -5.47 4.34
CA LEU A 37 4.20 -6.57 4.88
C LEU A 37 3.34 -7.63 5.57
N GLU A 38 2.29 -7.22 6.28
CA GLU A 38 1.31 -8.14 6.88
C GLU A 38 0.58 -8.97 5.81
N GLU A 39 0.11 -8.33 4.74
CA GLU A 39 -0.56 -9.00 3.61
C GLU A 39 0.38 -9.99 2.89
N VAL A 40 1.66 -9.60 2.68
CA VAL A 40 2.67 -10.51 2.11
C VAL A 40 2.91 -11.71 3.03
N ARG A 41 2.99 -11.49 4.34
CA ARG A 41 3.15 -12.58 5.33
C ARG A 41 1.94 -13.50 5.31
N ALA A 42 0.72 -12.96 5.24
CA ALA A 42 -0.51 -13.74 5.12
C ALA A 42 -0.53 -14.57 3.83
N LEU A 43 -0.14 -14.00 2.69
CA LEU A 43 -0.01 -14.75 1.43
C LEU A 43 1.01 -15.89 1.54
N LYS A 44 2.16 -15.63 2.18
CA LYS A 44 3.18 -16.66 2.39
C LYS A 44 2.68 -17.77 3.32
N GLN A 45 1.97 -17.44 4.40
CA GLN A 45 1.38 -18.43 5.29
C GLN A 45 0.35 -19.29 4.57
N ARG A 46 -0.54 -18.69 3.76
CA ARG A 46 -1.51 -19.42 2.94
C ARG A 46 -0.84 -20.33 1.91
N GLN A 47 0.25 -19.87 1.30
CA GLN A 47 1.06 -20.70 0.41
C GLN A 47 1.69 -21.89 1.15
N GLN A 48 2.21 -21.68 2.36
CA GLN A 48 2.77 -22.76 3.20
C GLN A 48 1.71 -23.73 3.70
N ALA A 49 0.49 -23.25 3.98
CA ALA A 49 -0.65 -24.07 4.35
C ALA A 49 -1.20 -24.90 3.17
N GLY A 50 -0.76 -24.62 1.94
CA GLY A 50 -1.23 -25.30 0.73
C GLY A 50 -2.51 -24.71 0.11
N ASP A 51 -3.06 -23.63 0.69
CA ASP A 51 -4.24 -22.93 0.15
C ASP A 51 -3.95 -22.27 -1.21
N ILE A 52 -2.69 -21.90 -1.44
CA ILE A 52 -2.24 -21.27 -2.68
C ILE A 52 -1.17 -22.17 -3.31
N PRO A 53 -1.44 -22.76 -4.50
CA PRO A 53 -0.42 -23.47 -5.25
C PRO A 53 0.79 -22.58 -5.52
N LEU A 54 2.02 -23.13 -5.44
CA LEU A 54 3.26 -22.36 -5.63
C LEU A 54 3.29 -21.59 -6.96
N GLY A 55 2.75 -22.18 -8.04
CA GLY A 55 2.65 -21.53 -9.35
C GLY A 55 1.73 -20.30 -9.37
N ASN A 56 0.77 -20.21 -8.43
CA ASN A 56 -0.13 -19.08 -8.30
C ASN A 56 0.38 -18.01 -7.32
N TYR A 57 1.32 -18.35 -6.42
CA TYR A 57 1.87 -17.41 -5.44
C TYR A 57 2.44 -16.14 -6.10
N ALA A 58 3.21 -16.29 -7.18
CA ALA A 58 3.76 -15.17 -7.91
C ALA A 58 2.67 -14.21 -8.44
N ARG A 59 1.56 -14.77 -8.95
CA ARG A 59 0.41 -13.97 -9.41
C ARG A 59 -0.25 -13.23 -8.25
N HIS A 60 -0.46 -13.88 -7.10
CA HIS A 60 -1.04 -13.22 -5.93
C HIS A 60 -0.16 -12.08 -5.39
N VAL A 61 1.16 -12.27 -5.37
CA VAL A 61 2.11 -11.21 -4.99
C VAL A 61 2.11 -10.07 -6.00
N GLN A 62 2.01 -10.37 -7.30
CA GLN A 62 1.92 -9.35 -8.36
C GLN A 62 0.64 -8.50 -8.20
N THR A 63 -0.51 -9.14 -8.02
CA THR A 63 -1.77 -8.43 -7.74
C THR A 63 -1.71 -7.61 -6.46
N LEU A 64 -1.02 -8.11 -5.42
CA LEU A 64 -0.81 -7.33 -4.20
C LEU A 64 0.04 -6.09 -4.47
N LYS A 65 1.17 -6.22 -5.20
CA LYS A 65 2.00 -5.08 -5.58
C LYS A 65 1.24 -4.04 -6.39
N GLU A 66 0.37 -4.46 -7.29
CA GLU A 66 -0.48 -3.56 -8.08
C GLU A 66 -1.47 -2.78 -7.21
N ARG A 67 -2.10 -3.43 -6.23
CA ARG A 67 -2.98 -2.75 -5.26
C ARG A 67 -2.21 -1.73 -4.41
N TYR A 68 -0.96 -2.01 -4.09
CA TYR A 68 -0.08 -1.13 -3.31
C TYR A 68 0.87 -0.30 -4.18
N ALA A 69 0.55 -0.06 -5.46
CA ALA A 69 1.42 0.68 -6.38
C ALA A 69 1.82 2.08 -5.85
N VAL A 70 0.96 2.70 -5.03
CA VAL A 70 1.24 3.97 -4.36
C VAL A 70 2.49 3.92 -3.47
N LEU A 71 2.82 2.78 -2.84
CA LEU A 71 4.06 2.59 -2.07
C LEU A 71 5.33 2.68 -2.92
N GLY A 72 5.21 2.41 -4.22
CA GLY A 72 6.30 2.55 -5.19
C GLY A 72 6.62 4.02 -5.51
N LEU A 73 5.72 4.95 -5.21
CA LEU A 73 5.94 6.38 -5.44
C LEU A 73 6.72 7.01 -4.27
N PRO A 74 7.71 7.88 -4.53
CA PRO A 74 8.33 8.68 -3.49
C PRO A 74 7.29 9.59 -2.82
N VAL A 75 7.44 9.80 -1.50
CA VAL A 75 6.51 10.60 -0.68
C VAL A 75 6.32 12.02 -1.22
N SER A 76 7.34 12.60 -1.84
CA SER A 76 7.24 13.92 -2.49
C SER A 76 6.23 13.97 -3.65
N LEU A 77 5.90 12.82 -4.25
CA LEU A 77 4.83 12.70 -5.27
C LEU A 77 3.47 12.44 -4.65
N TRP A 78 3.37 12.16 -3.35
CA TRP A 78 2.10 11.94 -2.67
C TRP A 78 1.40 13.26 -2.35
N ILE A 79 2.17 14.34 -2.30
CA ILE A 79 1.72 15.66 -1.90
C ILE A 79 1.51 16.53 -3.13
N GLU A 80 0.52 17.42 -3.06
CA GLU A 80 0.37 18.51 -4.04
C GLU A 80 1.53 19.48 -3.85
N ASN A 81 2.53 19.38 -4.74
CA ASN A 81 3.40 20.52 -4.97
C ASN A 81 2.58 21.54 -5.77
N SER A 82 2.02 22.54 -5.09
CA SER A 82 1.57 23.73 -5.80
C SER A 82 2.81 24.36 -6.45
N PRO A 83 2.79 24.70 -7.75
CA PRO A 83 3.74 25.66 -8.30
C PRO A 83 3.59 27.02 -7.60
#